data_AF-A0A0K0MHJ5-F1
#
_entry.id   AF-A0A0K0MHJ5-F1
#
_cell.length_a   1.000
_cell.length_b   1.000
_cell.length_c   1.000
_cell.angle_alpha   90.00
_cell.angle_beta   90.00
_cell.angle_gamma   90.00
#
_symmetry.space_group_name_H-M   'P 1'
#
loop_
_entity.id
_entity.type
_entity.pdbx_description
1 polymer ?
#
loop_
_entity_poly.entity_id
_entity_poly.type
_entity_poly.pdbx_seq_one_letter_code
_entity_poly.pdbx_strand_id
1 'polypeptide(L)'
;VLTFASTRHLVAAASTTAPNLEGKVTYEHTTSTIAQLNSLLKSTNTAIILTSEESRNPNHQSVLNKVLNPGQNLSSEMVNISFNSSTSELKIAVASSCWTITGSEVVFNQISVTQDLSTFTKTPTDQAITVTQAESTNPTQATVNKFLQTPDTLTVGTDVTITFNANERKATLAVVANSTRAQGDNVVFTNVTVTVEKPQLNTFTHDDKNKAITITQAEVTSKDQNALNKFLKQAGSLTVNTDATIEFDTTNKKATITATPNSTQAKGNVVFTNVTVTVEKPQLNTFTHDDKNKAITITQAEVTSKDQNALNKFLKQAGSLTVNTDATIEFDTTNKKATITATPNSTQAKGNVVFTNVTVTVEKPALNTFTHDDKNKAITITQAEVTSKDQNALNKFLKQAGSLTVNTDATIEFDTTNKKATITATPNSTQAKGNVVFTNVTVEKPALNTTLTVKELGQINARTQAAVKAAMLSKNTNLQNVDQNRFTITLDTDASKNKATVTHPDFADAVEVSFSV
;
A
#
# COMPACT_ATOMS: atom_id res chain seq x y z
N VAL A 1 -68.59 63.60 70.51
CA VAL A 1 -68.31 62.34 69.77
C VAL A 1 -68.34 62.66 68.29
N LEU A 2 -67.31 62.27 67.53
CA LEU A 2 -67.30 62.38 66.07
C LEU A 2 -67.70 61.02 65.49
N THR A 3 -68.81 60.98 64.78
CA THR A 3 -69.37 59.75 64.20
C THR A 3 -69.80 60.03 62.76
N PHE A 4 -69.31 59.23 61.82
CA PHE A 4 -69.72 59.32 60.42
C PHE A 4 -71.06 58.59 60.25
N ALA A 5 -72.12 59.36 59.99
CA ALA A 5 -73.45 58.83 59.72
C ALA A 5 -73.72 58.98 58.22
N SER A 6 -73.21 58.04 57.43
CA SER A 6 -73.27 57.99 55.95
C SER A 6 -72.40 59.03 55.21
N THR A 7 -72.04 58.73 53.96
CA THR A 7 -70.97 59.35 53.14
C THR A 7 -71.13 60.82 52.77
N ARG A 8 -72.10 61.55 53.32
CA ARG A 8 -72.27 62.99 53.06
C ARG A 8 -72.27 63.88 54.29
N HIS A 9 -72.45 63.34 55.50
CA HIS A 9 -72.65 64.16 56.70
C HIS A 9 -71.63 63.80 57.79
N LEU A 10 -70.82 64.77 58.19
CA LEU A 10 -70.08 64.70 59.44
C LEU A 10 -70.99 65.23 60.56
N VAL A 11 -71.29 64.37 61.54
CA VAL A 11 -72.07 64.77 62.72
C VAL A 11 -71.13 64.93 63.90
N ALA A 12 -70.98 66.17 64.37
CA ALA A 12 -70.33 66.47 65.64
C ALA A 12 -71.41 66.74 66.69
N ALA A 13 -71.44 65.90 67.74
CA ALA A 13 -72.33 66.07 68.88
C ALA A 13 -71.53 66.36 70.16
N ALA A 14 -72.03 67.29 70.97
CA ALA A 14 -71.51 67.56 72.30
C ALA A 14 -71.55 66.27 73.15
N SER A 15 -70.48 66.02 73.90
CA SER A 15 -70.42 64.90 74.84
C SER A 15 -71.46 65.10 75.95
N THR A 16 -72.19 64.06 76.34
CA THR A 16 -73.33 64.07 77.27
C THR A 16 -72.99 64.47 78.72
N THR A 17 -71.82 65.07 78.95
CA THR A 17 -71.29 65.45 80.28
C THR A 17 -70.93 66.95 80.41
N ALA A 18 -71.18 67.78 79.39
CA ALA A 18 -70.92 69.22 79.46
C ALA A 18 -72.23 70.02 79.69
N PRO A 19 -72.42 70.68 80.85
CA PRO A 19 -73.70 71.31 81.22
C PRO A 19 -74.05 72.60 80.47
N ASN A 20 -73.15 73.11 79.60
CA ASN A 20 -73.27 74.45 79.01
C ASN A 20 -73.25 74.48 77.47
N LEU A 21 -73.38 73.32 76.80
CA LEU A 21 -73.33 73.20 75.34
C LEU A 21 -74.44 72.28 74.85
N GLU A 22 -75.49 72.85 74.27
CA GLU A 22 -76.59 72.11 73.63
C GLU A 22 -76.65 72.48 72.14
N GLY A 23 -76.44 71.49 71.27
CA GLY A 23 -76.46 71.71 69.82
C GLY A 23 -75.91 70.53 69.01
N LYS A 24 -76.60 70.22 67.91
CA LYS A 24 -76.15 69.30 66.86
C LYS A 24 -75.72 70.13 65.67
N VAL A 25 -74.44 70.06 65.29
CA VAL A 25 -73.96 70.66 64.04
C VAL A 25 -73.89 69.56 63.00
N THR A 26 -74.74 69.66 61.98
CA THR A 26 -74.65 68.83 60.78
C THR A 26 -73.91 69.64 59.73
N TYR A 27 -72.73 69.17 59.32
CA TYR A 27 -72.08 69.70 58.12
C TYR A 27 -72.73 69.05 56.90
N GLU A 28 -73.69 69.77 56.30
CA GLU A 28 -74.28 69.42 55.01
C GLU A 28 -73.22 69.70 53.92
N HIS A 29 -72.95 68.71 53.07
CA HIS A 29 -71.93 68.73 52.01
C HIS A 29 -70.48 68.89 52.49
N THR A 30 -69.91 67.84 53.07
CA THR A 30 -68.45 67.68 53.05
C THR A 30 -68.01 67.42 51.61
N THR A 31 -67.43 68.42 50.95
CA THR A 31 -66.84 68.29 49.61
C THR A 31 -65.59 67.41 49.71
N SER A 32 -65.76 66.09 49.56
CA SER A 32 -64.67 65.25 49.07
C SER A 32 -64.30 65.79 47.69
N THR A 33 -63.03 66.07 47.44
CA THR A 33 -62.55 66.51 46.12
C THR A 33 -62.93 65.45 45.09
N ILE A 34 -63.96 65.71 44.30
CA ILE A 34 -64.44 64.79 43.26
C ILE A 34 -63.41 64.83 42.12
N ALA A 35 -62.76 63.70 41.86
CA ALA A 35 -61.82 63.60 40.75
C ALA A 35 -62.57 63.56 39.41
N GLN A 36 -61.98 64.17 38.37
CA GLN A 36 -62.51 64.09 37.00
C GLN A 36 -62.02 62.81 36.31
N LEU A 37 -62.89 62.05 35.65
CA LEU A 37 -62.54 60.79 34.99
C LEU A 37 -61.34 60.95 34.04
N ASN A 38 -61.34 62.01 33.21
CA ASN A 38 -60.24 62.31 32.28
C ASN A 38 -58.89 62.57 32.97
N SER A 39 -58.84 63.06 34.21
CA SER A 39 -57.57 63.29 34.92
C SER A 39 -56.96 61.99 35.46
N LEU A 40 -57.78 60.95 35.63
CA LEU A 40 -57.35 59.64 36.15
C LEU A 40 -56.84 58.71 35.05
N LEU A 41 -57.22 58.95 33.80
CA LEU A 41 -56.90 58.11 32.65
C LEU A 41 -55.71 58.67 31.86
N LYS A 42 -55.00 57.77 31.16
CA LYS A 42 -53.97 58.10 30.18
C LYS A 42 -54.57 58.94 29.05
N SER A 43 -53.72 59.64 28.31
CA SER A 43 -54.13 60.35 27.10
C SER A 43 -54.85 59.42 26.12
N THR A 44 -55.92 59.87 25.47
CA THR A 44 -56.69 59.09 24.48
C THR A 44 -55.88 58.69 23.25
N ASN A 45 -54.72 59.32 23.04
CA ASN A 45 -53.74 58.96 22.01
C ASN A 45 -52.79 57.83 22.42
N THR A 46 -52.96 57.27 23.63
CA THR A 46 -52.15 56.14 24.10
C THR A 46 -52.59 54.87 23.38
N ALA A 47 -51.64 54.14 22.79
CA ALA A 47 -51.91 52.82 22.25
C ALA A 47 -52.23 51.85 23.40
N ILE A 48 -53.38 51.18 23.31
CA ILE A 48 -53.84 50.20 24.28
C ILE A 48 -53.94 48.85 23.59
N ILE A 49 -53.32 47.84 24.18
CA ILE A 49 -53.35 46.48 23.67
C ILE A 49 -54.27 45.67 24.58
N LEU A 50 -55.33 45.11 24.03
CA LEU A 50 -56.23 44.20 24.73
C LEU A 50 -55.91 42.76 24.35
N THR A 51 -56.02 41.86 25.31
CA THR A 51 -56.07 40.43 25.01
C THR A 51 -57.37 40.06 24.30
N SER A 52 -57.39 38.92 23.63
CA SER A 52 -58.63 38.37 23.06
C SER A 52 -59.73 38.15 24.12
N GLU A 53 -59.35 37.94 25.38
CA GLU A 53 -60.27 37.80 26.51
C GLU A 53 -60.79 39.17 26.98
N GLU A 54 -59.88 40.12 27.20
CA GLU A 54 -60.22 41.49 27.60
C GLU A 54 -61.08 42.23 26.58
N SER A 55 -60.91 41.96 25.28
CA SER A 55 -61.77 42.53 24.25
C SER A 55 -63.20 41.97 24.27
N ARG A 56 -63.39 40.71 24.72
CA ARG A 56 -64.70 40.09 24.91
C ARG A 56 -65.35 40.50 26.22
N ASN A 57 -64.53 40.71 27.25
CA ASN A 57 -64.93 41.10 28.60
C ASN A 57 -64.27 42.44 28.99
N PRO A 58 -64.64 43.56 28.33
CA PRO A 58 -63.97 44.85 28.51
C PRO A 58 -64.19 45.47 29.88
N ASN A 59 -65.30 45.13 30.55
CA ASN A 59 -65.61 45.63 31.89
C ASN A 59 -64.90 44.83 32.99
N HIS A 60 -63.57 44.85 32.95
CA HIS A 60 -62.71 44.11 33.88
C HIS A 60 -61.56 45.00 34.38
N GLN A 61 -61.11 44.76 35.61
CA GLN A 61 -60.06 45.58 36.25
C GLN A 61 -58.75 45.58 35.46
N SER A 62 -58.40 44.49 34.78
CA SER A 62 -57.19 44.42 33.95
C SER A 62 -57.22 45.40 32.78
N VAL A 63 -58.38 45.59 32.15
CA VAL A 63 -58.58 46.58 31.07
C VAL A 63 -58.47 47.98 31.63
N LEU A 64 -59.09 48.25 32.78
CA LEU A 64 -59.00 49.53 33.46
C LEU A 64 -57.56 49.91 33.82
N ASN A 65 -56.78 48.95 34.32
CA ASN A 65 -55.37 49.18 34.66
C ASN A 65 -54.52 49.60 33.45
N LYS A 66 -54.90 49.20 32.22
CA LYS A 66 -54.18 49.59 31.00
C LYS A 66 -54.40 51.04 30.60
N VAL A 67 -55.52 51.62 31.01
CA VAL A 67 -55.93 53.00 30.65
C VAL A 67 -55.77 53.99 31.80
N LEU A 68 -55.44 53.54 33.02
CA LEU A 68 -55.17 54.41 34.16
C LEU A 68 -53.79 55.07 34.11
N ASN A 69 -53.70 56.32 34.56
CA ASN A 69 -52.41 56.96 34.81
C ASN A 69 -51.63 56.20 35.90
N PRO A 70 -50.29 56.14 35.83
CA PRO A 70 -49.48 55.50 36.87
C PRO A 70 -49.80 56.02 38.27
N GLY A 71 -49.98 55.12 39.23
CA GLY A 71 -50.27 55.46 40.63
C GLY A 71 -51.73 55.82 40.92
N GLN A 72 -52.62 55.84 39.92
CA GLN A 72 -54.06 55.99 40.14
C GLN A 72 -54.70 54.66 40.54
N ASN A 73 -55.71 54.72 41.42
CA ASN A 73 -56.48 53.56 41.84
C ASN A 73 -57.96 53.81 41.57
N LEU A 74 -58.52 53.07 40.62
CA LEU A 74 -59.92 53.13 40.23
C LEU A 74 -60.43 51.70 40.10
N SER A 75 -61.59 51.41 40.70
CA SER A 75 -62.23 50.09 40.61
C SER A 75 -63.07 49.98 39.33
N SER A 76 -63.11 48.79 38.72
CA SER A 76 -64.00 48.48 37.59
C SER A 76 -65.49 48.57 37.93
N GLU A 77 -65.87 48.67 39.20
CA GLU A 77 -67.27 48.93 39.61
C GLU A 77 -67.67 50.41 39.51
N MET A 78 -66.68 51.31 39.46
CA MET A 78 -66.89 52.77 39.46
C MET A 78 -67.08 53.34 38.04
N VAL A 79 -66.77 52.55 37.02
CA VAL A 79 -66.85 52.91 35.61
C VAL A 79 -67.48 51.79 34.81
N ASN A 80 -68.10 52.12 33.69
CA ASN A 80 -68.51 51.17 32.68
C ASN A 80 -67.50 51.21 31.54
N ILE A 81 -66.89 50.06 31.26
CA ILE A 81 -65.94 49.91 30.15
C ILE A 81 -66.58 49.07 29.06
N SER A 82 -66.57 49.57 27.83
CA SER A 82 -67.07 48.84 26.66
C SER A 82 -66.08 48.95 25.52
N PHE A 83 -65.94 47.89 24.74
CA PHE A 83 -65.08 47.85 23.57
C PHE A 83 -65.92 47.51 22.34
N ASN A 84 -65.80 48.33 21.30
CA ASN A 84 -66.39 48.06 20.00
C ASN A 84 -65.29 47.58 19.04
N SER A 85 -65.26 46.28 18.74
CA SER A 85 -64.26 45.69 17.86
C SER A 85 -64.36 46.16 16.41
N SER A 86 -65.54 46.61 15.96
CA SER A 86 -65.74 47.11 14.59
C SER A 86 -65.18 48.51 14.38
N THR A 87 -65.23 49.37 15.40
CA THR A 87 -64.67 50.73 15.37
C THR A 87 -63.31 50.84 16.05
N SER A 88 -62.86 49.78 16.74
CA SER A 88 -61.66 49.77 17.59
C SER A 88 -61.66 50.87 18.66
N GLU A 89 -62.84 51.13 19.22
CA GLU A 89 -63.03 52.15 20.26
C GLU A 89 -63.22 51.48 21.63
N LEU A 90 -62.41 51.90 22.61
CA LEU A 90 -62.60 51.55 24.03
C LEU A 90 -63.18 52.76 24.76
N LYS A 91 -64.40 52.60 25.27
CA LYS A 91 -65.17 53.66 25.92
C LYS A 91 -65.23 53.43 27.42
N ILE A 92 -64.96 54.48 28.19
CA ILE A 92 -65.00 54.47 29.64
C ILE A 92 -65.94 55.59 30.07
N ALA A 93 -67.02 55.24 30.75
CA ALA A 93 -67.98 56.19 31.31
C ALA A 93 -68.07 55.99 32.82
N VAL A 94 -68.37 57.05 33.56
CA VAL A 94 -68.64 56.94 35.00
C VAL A 94 -69.89 56.08 35.22
N ALA A 95 -69.81 55.08 36.09
CA ALA A 95 -70.98 54.26 36.42
C ALA A 95 -72.02 55.12 37.16
N SER A 96 -73.31 54.92 36.87
CA SER A 96 -74.39 55.69 37.51
C SER A 96 -74.47 55.51 39.03
N SER A 97 -73.93 54.40 39.54
CA SER A 97 -73.76 54.09 40.96
C SER A 97 -72.57 54.80 41.62
N CYS A 98 -71.66 55.39 40.85
CA CYS A 98 -70.45 56.00 41.36
C CYS A 98 -70.68 57.47 41.76
N TRP A 99 -70.34 57.83 43.00
CA TRP A 99 -70.53 59.19 43.53
C TRP A 99 -69.21 59.91 43.88
N THR A 100 -68.07 59.27 43.62
CA THR A 100 -66.74 59.79 44.01
C THR A 100 -65.94 60.36 42.85
N ILE A 101 -66.35 60.10 41.60
CA ILE A 101 -65.76 60.66 40.38
C ILE A 101 -66.86 61.25 39.49
N THR A 102 -66.52 62.24 38.67
CA THR A 102 -67.43 62.84 37.67
C THR A 102 -66.73 62.99 36.31
N GLY A 103 -67.48 63.17 35.24
CA GLY A 103 -66.91 63.44 33.91
C GLY A 103 -67.70 62.78 32.78
N SER A 104 -67.41 63.22 31.56
CA SER A 104 -67.97 62.66 30.33
C SER A 104 -67.27 61.36 29.93
N GLU A 105 -67.90 60.61 29.01
CA GLU A 105 -67.30 59.43 28.37
C GLU A 105 -65.93 59.76 27.76
N VAL A 106 -64.98 58.86 27.96
CA VAL A 106 -63.61 58.95 27.43
C VAL A 106 -63.45 57.83 26.41
N VAL A 107 -63.01 58.18 25.20
CA VAL A 107 -62.88 57.24 24.08
C VAL A 107 -61.41 57.12 23.69
N PHE A 108 -60.88 55.91 23.76
CA PHE A 108 -59.57 55.55 23.23
C PHE A 108 -59.73 54.91 21.85
N ASN A 109 -59.03 55.45 20.85
CA ASN A 109 -59.17 55.04 19.44
C ASN A 109 -57.96 54.28 18.90
N GLN A 110 -56.89 54.12 19.70
CA GLN A 110 -55.69 53.38 19.32
C GLN A 110 -55.69 52.02 20.03
N ILE A 111 -56.70 51.19 19.73
CA ILE A 111 -56.84 49.87 20.33
C ILE A 111 -56.35 48.80 19.36
N SER A 112 -55.50 47.91 19.85
CA SER A 112 -55.11 46.69 19.15
C SER A 112 -55.48 45.48 20.00
N VAL A 113 -55.87 44.38 19.34
CA VAL A 113 -56.24 43.13 20.03
C VAL A 113 -55.25 42.05 19.63
N THR A 114 -54.59 41.42 20.60
CA THR A 114 -53.74 40.26 20.35
C THR A 114 -54.58 39.05 19.98
N GLN A 115 -54.11 38.27 19.01
CA GLN A 115 -54.73 37.03 18.57
C GLN A 115 -53.94 35.82 19.06
N ASP A 116 -54.60 34.68 19.17
CA ASP A 116 -53.93 33.43 19.55
C ASP A 116 -52.84 33.05 18.53
N LEU A 117 -51.68 32.58 19.01
CA LEU A 117 -50.55 32.24 18.15
C LEU A 117 -50.93 31.23 17.05
N SER A 118 -51.86 30.31 17.35
CA SER A 118 -52.34 29.30 16.41
C SER A 118 -53.02 29.89 15.16
N THR A 119 -53.56 31.11 15.23
CA THR A 119 -54.21 31.77 14.06
C THR A 119 -53.21 32.25 13.02
N PHE A 120 -51.94 32.42 13.40
CA PHE A 120 -50.88 32.87 12.50
C PHE A 120 -50.07 31.73 11.89
N THR A 121 -50.07 30.55 12.53
CA THR A 121 -49.20 29.42 12.16
C THR A 121 -49.85 28.46 11.18
N LYS A 122 -49.07 27.87 10.27
CA LYS A 122 -49.50 26.70 9.47
C LYS A 122 -49.94 25.57 10.40
N THR A 123 -50.80 24.67 9.90
CA THR A 123 -51.18 23.47 10.65
C THR A 123 -49.91 22.66 11.01
N PRO A 124 -49.66 22.37 12.30
CA PRO A 124 -48.38 21.81 12.74
C PRO A 124 -48.04 20.41 12.21
N THR A 125 -49.04 19.70 11.64
CA THR A 125 -48.94 18.31 11.18
C THR A 125 -48.90 18.14 9.66
N ASP A 126 -49.32 19.14 8.88
CA ASP A 126 -49.78 18.87 7.51
C ASP A 126 -48.68 18.96 6.44
N GLN A 127 -47.53 19.56 6.75
CA GLN A 127 -46.46 19.76 5.77
C GLN A 127 -45.06 19.60 6.36
N ALA A 128 -44.18 18.94 5.61
CA ALA A 128 -42.77 18.87 5.95
C ALA A 128 -42.14 20.26 5.76
N ILE A 129 -41.60 20.83 6.84
CA ILE A 129 -40.89 22.11 6.80
C ILE A 129 -39.40 21.83 6.77
N THR A 130 -38.70 22.35 5.78
CA THR A 130 -37.24 22.20 5.65
C THR A 130 -36.54 23.52 5.99
N VAL A 131 -35.60 23.44 6.92
CA VAL A 131 -34.69 24.52 7.29
C VAL A 131 -33.25 24.06 7.16
N THR A 132 -32.32 24.98 6.96
CA THR A 132 -30.89 24.67 6.98
C THR A 132 -30.36 24.62 8.41
N GLN A 133 -29.20 24.00 8.61
CA GLN A 133 -28.52 24.00 9.90
C GLN A 133 -28.25 25.41 10.42
N ALA A 134 -27.92 26.36 9.54
CA ALA A 134 -27.70 27.76 9.89
C ALA A 134 -28.99 28.46 10.35
N GLU A 135 -30.12 28.19 9.68
CA GLU A 135 -31.43 28.69 10.09
C GLU A 135 -31.89 28.09 11.42
N SER A 136 -31.51 26.84 11.71
CA SER A 136 -31.84 26.17 12.98
C SER A 136 -31.06 26.73 14.18
N THR A 137 -29.84 27.22 13.98
CA THR A 137 -29.01 27.76 15.07
C THR A 137 -29.19 29.26 15.26
N ASN A 138 -29.37 30.00 14.15
CA ASN A 138 -29.62 31.44 14.16
C ASN A 138 -30.89 31.76 13.34
N PRO A 139 -32.09 31.59 13.93
CA PRO A 139 -33.34 31.83 13.23
C PRO A 139 -33.47 33.30 12.81
N THR A 140 -33.85 33.51 11.55
CA THR A 140 -34.13 34.85 10.99
C THR A 140 -35.63 34.99 10.70
N GLN A 141 -36.05 36.18 10.24
CA GLN A 141 -37.44 36.37 9.80
C GLN A 141 -37.83 35.40 8.68
N ALA A 142 -36.91 35.12 7.74
CA ALA A 142 -37.13 34.12 6.69
C ALA A 142 -37.35 32.72 7.27
N THR A 143 -36.69 32.38 8.37
CA THR A 143 -36.89 31.11 9.08
C THR A 143 -38.31 31.02 9.66
N VAL A 144 -38.76 32.06 10.39
CA VAL A 144 -40.11 32.09 11.00
C VAL A 144 -41.21 32.10 9.94
N ASN A 145 -41.02 32.82 8.82
CA ASN A 145 -41.99 32.86 7.71
C ASN A 145 -42.31 31.47 7.12
N LYS A 146 -41.41 30.49 7.27
CA LYS A 146 -41.67 29.09 6.86
C LYS A 146 -42.78 28.43 7.69
N PHE A 147 -43.03 28.91 8.91
CA PHE A 147 -43.99 28.36 9.87
C PHE A 147 -45.31 29.13 9.92
N LEU A 148 -45.35 30.35 9.37
CA LEU A 148 -46.55 31.19 9.34
C LEU A 148 -47.44 30.87 8.12
N GLN A 149 -48.76 30.97 8.26
CA GLN A 149 -49.70 30.81 7.14
C GLN A 149 -49.49 31.91 6.10
N THR A 150 -49.24 33.14 6.57
CA THR A 150 -48.91 34.30 5.74
C THR A 150 -47.58 34.88 6.22
N PRO A 151 -46.56 35.01 5.35
CA PRO A 151 -45.28 35.61 5.70
C PRO A 151 -45.43 37.00 6.33
N ASP A 152 -44.51 37.35 7.23
CA ASP A 152 -44.40 38.68 7.87
C ASP A 152 -45.62 39.11 8.72
N THR A 153 -46.51 38.17 9.05
CA THR A 153 -47.61 38.39 10.00
C THR A 153 -47.18 38.42 11.46
N LEU A 154 -45.99 37.91 11.78
CA LEU A 154 -45.35 38.01 13.10
C LEU A 154 -43.85 38.26 12.91
N THR A 155 -43.28 39.11 13.75
CA THR A 155 -41.85 39.48 13.71
C THR A 155 -41.04 38.64 14.70
N VAL A 156 -39.95 38.02 14.24
CA VAL A 156 -39.05 37.24 15.12
C VAL A 156 -38.35 38.16 16.13
N GLY A 157 -38.27 37.74 17.39
CA GLY A 157 -37.67 38.48 18.51
C GLY A 157 -38.59 39.56 19.12
N THR A 158 -39.54 40.09 18.35
CA THR A 158 -40.53 41.07 18.84
C THR A 158 -41.84 40.40 19.23
N ASP A 159 -42.39 39.57 18.34
CA ASP A 159 -43.67 38.88 18.55
C ASP A 159 -43.47 37.43 18.98
N VAL A 160 -42.52 36.74 18.35
CA VAL A 160 -42.28 35.30 18.56
C VAL A 160 -40.80 34.95 18.57
N THR A 161 -40.47 33.85 19.23
CA THR A 161 -39.18 33.16 19.11
C THR A 161 -39.40 31.73 18.63
N ILE A 162 -38.42 31.16 17.92
CA ILE A 162 -38.48 29.77 17.47
C ILE A 162 -37.27 28.98 18.00
N THR A 163 -37.51 27.75 18.42
CA THR A 163 -36.46 26.82 18.86
C THR A 163 -36.60 25.50 18.11
N PHE A 164 -35.47 24.94 17.68
CA PHE A 164 -35.42 23.69 16.93
C PHE A 164 -34.88 22.56 17.78
N ASN A 165 -35.54 21.40 17.72
CA ASN A 165 -35.03 20.13 18.20
C ASN A 165 -34.87 19.20 17.01
N ALA A 166 -33.68 19.22 16.40
CA ALA A 166 -33.38 18.43 15.21
C ALA A 166 -33.52 16.91 15.45
N ASN A 167 -33.16 16.44 16.65
CA ASN A 167 -33.25 15.02 17.03
C ASN A 167 -34.70 14.52 17.03
N GLU A 168 -35.62 15.37 17.48
CA GLU A 168 -37.06 15.05 17.49
C GLU A 168 -37.79 15.48 16.22
N ARG A 169 -37.08 16.06 15.24
CA ARG A 169 -37.68 16.66 14.02
C ARG A 169 -38.77 17.68 14.35
N LYS A 170 -38.56 18.46 15.42
CA LYS A 170 -39.51 19.44 15.93
C LYS A 170 -39.00 20.88 15.87
N ALA A 171 -39.93 21.81 15.71
CA ALA A 171 -39.70 23.22 16.02
C ALA A 171 -40.83 23.75 16.90
N THR A 172 -40.50 24.60 17.86
CA THR A 172 -41.47 25.23 18.78
C THR A 172 -41.45 26.72 18.54
N LEU A 173 -42.60 27.29 18.20
CA LEU A 173 -42.83 28.73 18.12
C LEU A 173 -43.50 29.20 19.41
N ALA A 174 -42.93 30.21 20.06
CA ALA A 174 -43.37 30.74 21.35
C ALA A 174 -43.57 32.25 21.27
N VAL A 175 -44.59 32.77 21.94
CA VAL A 175 -44.88 34.21 22.02
C VAL A 175 -43.88 34.90 22.96
N VAL A 176 -43.38 36.07 22.55
CA VAL A 176 -42.53 36.93 23.39
C VAL A 176 -43.40 37.69 24.40
N ALA A 177 -42.91 37.86 25.64
CA ALA A 177 -43.68 38.32 26.82
C ALA A 177 -44.36 39.70 26.73
N ASN A 178 -44.20 40.45 25.63
CA ASN A 178 -44.88 41.73 25.39
C ASN A 178 -45.30 41.89 23.91
N SER A 179 -45.54 40.80 23.18
CA SER A 179 -46.05 40.91 21.81
C SER A 179 -47.35 41.70 21.78
N THR A 180 -47.47 42.60 20.81
CA THR A 180 -48.67 43.40 20.59
C THR A 180 -49.63 42.74 19.61
N ARG A 181 -49.24 41.59 19.04
CA ARG A 181 -49.94 40.89 17.95
C ARG A 181 -50.38 39.49 18.32
N ALA A 182 -49.54 38.73 19.02
CA ALA A 182 -49.78 37.34 19.38
C ALA A 182 -49.89 37.13 20.90
N GLN A 183 -50.64 36.11 21.31
CA GLN A 183 -50.76 35.61 22.67
C GLN A 183 -51.01 34.09 22.67
N GLY A 184 -51.03 33.45 23.84
CA GLY A 184 -51.41 32.04 23.98
C GLY A 184 -50.23 31.09 24.10
N ASP A 185 -50.52 29.79 23.96
CA ASP A 185 -49.57 28.70 24.16
C ASP A 185 -48.61 28.52 22.97
N ASN A 186 -47.52 27.79 23.22
CA ASN A 186 -46.53 27.46 22.20
C ASN A 186 -47.13 26.54 21.12
N VAL A 187 -46.73 26.77 19.87
CA VAL A 187 -47.09 25.90 18.74
C VAL A 187 -45.92 24.98 18.40
N VAL A 188 -46.14 23.66 18.43
CA VAL A 188 -45.11 22.64 18.19
C VAL A 188 -45.34 21.95 16.83
N PHE A 189 -44.41 22.16 15.91
CA PHE A 189 -44.35 21.49 14.60
C PHE A 189 -43.58 20.19 14.71
N THR A 190 -44.11 19.08 14.17
CA THR A 190 -43.53 17.73 14.35
C THR A 190 -42.93 17.11 13.09
N ASN A 191 -42.94 17.83 11.97
CA ASN A 191 -42.37 17.38 10.70
C ASN A 191 -41.33 18.36 10.14
N VAL A 192 -40.35 18.72 10.98
CA VAL A 192 -39.29 19.66 10.64
C VAL A 192 -38.01 18.92 10.30
N THR A 193 -37.46 19.16 9.12
CA THR A 193 -36.18 18.60 8.68
C THR A 193 -35.12 19.69 8.67
N VAL A 194 -34.03 19.47 9.40
CA VAL A 194 -32.83 20.32 9.33
C VAL A 194 -31.86 19.73 8.32
N THR A 195 -31.53 20.47 7.27
CA THR A 195 -30.56 20.06 6.24
C THR A 195 -29.20 20.67 6.51
N VAL A 196 -28.16 19.85 6.44
CA VAL A 196 -26.77 20.31 6.48
C VAL A 196 -26.33 20.57 5.05
N GLU A 197 -26.01 21.82 4.71
CA GLU A 197 -25.41 22.13 3.43
C GLU A 197 -23.96 21.63 3.41
N LYS A 198 -23.73 20.52 2.72
CA LYS A 198 -22.39 19.93 2.61
C LYS A 198 -21.59 20.64 1.51
N PRO A 199 -20.35 21.09 1.78
CA PRO A 199 -19.45 21.58 0.75
C PRO A 199 -19.11 20.50 -0.29
N GLN A 200 -18.73 20.94 -1.49
CA GLN A 200 -18.29 20.04 -2.57
C GLN A 200 -16.90 19.46 -2.25
N LEU A 201 -16.64 18.21 -2.67
CA LEU A 201 -15.35 17.54 -2.40
C LEU A 201 -14.11 18.32 -2.87
N ASN A 202 -14.24 19.09 -3.94
CA ASN A 202 -13.16 19.93 -4.47
C ASN A 202 -12.64 20.98 -3.45
N THR A 203 -13.41 21.29 -2.41
CA THR A 203 -12.96 22.17 -1.32
C THR A 203 -11.94 21.51 -0.40
N PHE A 204 -11.93 20.17 -0.31
CA PHE A 204 -11.05 19.38 0.56
C PHE A 204 -9.84 18.78 -0.18
N THR A 205 -9.96 18.58 -1.49
CA THR A 205 -8.93 17.95 -2.33
C THR A 205 -7.99 18.97 -2.96
N HIS A 206 -6.79 18.58 -3.37
CA HIS A 206 -5.86 19.45 -4.11
C HIS A 206 -6.55 20.18 -5.29
N ASP A 207 -6.24 21.47 -5.45
CA ASP A 207 -6.85 22.32 -6.50
C ASP A 207 -6.38 21.92 -7.90
N ASP A 208 -5.12 21.54 -8.03
CA ASP A 208 -4.56 21.04 -9.28
C ASP A 208 -4.83 19.53 -9.43
N LYS A 209 -5.87 19.21 -10.18
CA LYS A 209 -6.28 17.84 -10.50
C LYS A 209 -5.29 17.09 -11.40
N ASN A 210 -4.35 17.81 -12.02
CA ASN A 210 -3.27 17.28 -12.86
C ASN A 210 -1.93 17.17 -12.11
N LYS A 211 -1.89 17.59 -10.84
CA LYS A 211 -0.70 17.45 -9.99
C LYS A 211 -0.24 15.99 -10.01
N ALA A 212 1.05 15.78 -10.22
CA ALA A 212 1.63 14.45 -10.17
C ALA A 212 1.51 13.91 -8.73
N ILE A 213 0.73 12.84 -8.57
CA ILE A 213 0.55 12.17 -7.28
C ILE A 213 1.10 10.77 -7.40
N THR A 214 2.01 10.41 -6.49
CA THR A 214 2.61 9.08 -6.45
C THR A 214 2.00 8.25 -5.31
N ILE A 215 1.44 7.11 -5.67
CA ILE A 215 0.90 6.11 -4.76
C ILE A 215 1.65 4.80 -4.92
N THR A 216 1.61 3.95 -3.90
CA THR A 216 2.17 2.61 -3.93
C THR A 216 1.14 1.60 -4.39
N GLN A 217 1.59 0.45 -4.89
CA GLN A 217 0.69 -0.66 -5.22
C GLN A 217 -0.11 -1.14 -4.00
N ALA A 218 0.47 -1.09 -2.79
CA ALA A 218 -0.23 -1.42 -1.55
C ALA A 218 -1.40 -0.48 -1.29
N GLU A 219 -1.22 0.83 -1.46
CA GLU A 219 -2.27 1.86 -1.32
C GLU A 219 -3.37 1.72 -2.38
N VAL A 220 -3.04 1.28 -3.59
CA VAL A 220 -4.04 0.95 -4.64
C VAL A 220 -4.97 -0.18 -4.19
N THR A 221 -4.41 -1.19 -3.54
CA THR A 221 -5.16 -2.36 -3.07
C THR A 221 -5.92 -2.07 -1.77
N SER A 222 -5.28 -1.43 -0.79
CA SER A 222 -5.88 -1.16 0.51
C SER A 222 -6.93 -0.04 0.47
N LYS A 223 -6.74 0.96 -0.41
CA LYS A 223 -7.57 2.18 -0.48
C LYS A 223 -7.75 2.82 0.88
N ASP A 224 -6.69 2.81 1.69
CA ASP A 224 -6.72 3.25 3.08
C ASP A 224 -6.62 4.78 3.22
N GLN A 225 -6.57 5.24 4.47
CA GLN A 225 -6.46 6.66 4.80
C GLN A 225 -5.17 7.29 4.28
N ASN A 226 -4.06 6.54 4.20
CA ASN A 226 -2.80 7.06 3.65
C ASN A 226 -2.96 7.34 2.16
N ALA A 227 -3.62 6.42 1.45
CA ALA A 227 -3.96 6.60 0.04
C ALA A 227 -4.83 7.85 -0.17
N LEU A 228 -5.89 8.03 0.61
CA LEU A 228 -6.79 9.20 0.51
C LEU A 228 -6.06 10.51 0.84
N ASN A 229 -5.26 10.54 1.91
CA ASN A 229 -4.58 11.75 2.38
C ASN A 229 -3.68 12.40 1.32
N LYS A 230 -3.12 11.62 0.38
CA LYS A 230 -2.28 12.13 -0.72
C LYS A 230 -3.03 13.05 -1.71
N PHE A 231 -4.35 13.03 -1.68
CA PHE A 231 -5.20 13.83 -2.55
C PHE A 231 -5.86 15.00 -1.81
N LEU A 232 -5.79 15.04 -0.48
CA LEU A 232 -6.38 16.09 0.35
C LEU A 232 -5.43 17.29 0.48
N LYS A 233 -6.00 18.50 0.58
CA LYS A 233 -5.22 19.71 0.90
C LYS A 233 -4.57 19.62 2.29
N GLN A 234 -5.28 18.99 3.21
CA GLN A 234 -4.87 18.75 4.59
C GLN A 234 -5.17 17.28 4.93
N ALA A 235 -4.15 16.54 5.37
CA ALA A 235 -4.32 15.15 5.78
C ALA A 235 -5.34 15.04 6.91
N GLY A 236 -6.25 14.07 6.82
CA GLY A 236 -7.32 13.85 7.79
C GLY A 236 -8.51 14.80 7.70
N SER A 237 -8.56 15.71 6.70
CA SER A 237 -9.75 16.56 6.49
C SER A 237 -11.00 15.78 6.07
N LEU A 238 -10.83 14.55 5.58
CA LEU A 238 -11.87 13.58 5.29
C LEU A 238 -11.41 12.20 5.75
N THR A 239 -12.34 11.40 6.27
CA THR A 239 -12.11 10.02 6.71
C THR A 239 -12.57 9.04 5.63
N VAL A 240 -11.73 8.06 5.32
CA VAL A 240 -12.06 7.04 4.31
C VAL A 240 -13.24 6.18 4.75
N ASN A 241 -14.14 5.84 3.82
CA ASN A 241 -15.40 5.10 4.01
C ASN A 241 -16.45 5.76 4.92
N THR A 242 -16.07 6.72 5.76
CA THR A 242 -17.01 7.55 6.51
C THR A 242 -17.43 8.76 5.68
N ASP A 243 -16.46 9.55 5.21
CA ASP A 243 -16.72 10.80 4.48
C ASP A 243 -16.55 10.65 2.96
N ALA A 244 -15.57 9.86 2.52
CA ALA A 244 -15.30 9.62 1.10
C ALA A 244 -14.68 8.24 0.83
N THR A 245 -14.83 7.73 -0.39
CA THR A 245 -14.11 6.56 -0.92
C THR A 245 -13.16 6.99 -2.03
N ILE A 246 -12.14 6.17 -2.31
CA ILE A 246 -11.19 6.39 -3.41
C ILE A 246 -11.12 5.15 -4.30
N GLU A 247 -11.16 5.35 -5.62
CA GLU A 247 -10.98 4.31 -6.62
C GLU A 247 -9.81 4.67 -7.54
N PHE A 248 -8.98 3.68 -7.86
CA PHE A 248 -7.80 3.87 -8.70
C PHE A 248 -7.98 3.18 -10.05
N ASP A 249 -7.77 3.94 -11.11
CA ASP A 249 -7.67 3.43 -12.48
C ASP A 249 -6.21 3.55 -12.91
N THR A 250 -5.46 2.49 -12.63
CA THR A 250 -4.01 2.43 -12.89
C THR A 250 -3.69 2.44 -14.39
N THR A 251 -4.61 1.95 -15.22
CA THR A 251 -4.48 1.93 -16.68
C THR A 251 -4.51 3.34 -17.24
N ASN A 252 -5.48 4.16 -16.80
CA ASN A 252 -5.63 5.53 -17.26
C ASN A 252 -4.92 6.56 -16.37
N LYS A 253 -4.13 6.12 -15.38
CA LYS A 253 -3.42 6.98 -14.41
C LYS A 253 -4.35 7.93 -13.65
N LYS A 254 -5.54 7.45 -13.29
CA LYS A 254 -6.57 8.24 -12.61
C LYS A 254 -6.85 7.75 -11.20
N ALA A 255 -7.30 8.67 -10.35
CA ALA A 255 -7.96 8.33 -9.10
C ALA A 255 -9.25 9.14 -8.96
N THR A 256 -10.31 8.51 -8.49
CA THR A 256 -11.60 9.16 -8.26
C THR A 256 -11.93 9.11 -6.78
N ILE A 257 -12.17 10.28 -6.18
CA ILE A 257 -12.66 10.41 -4.81
C ILE A 257 -14.15 10.72 -4.87
N THR A 258 -14.96 9.95 -4.15
CA THR A 258 -16.41 10.11 -4.13
C THR A 258 -16.88 10.27 -2.70
N ALA A 259 -17.72 11.27 -2.43
CA ALA A 259 -18.30 11.44 -1.10
C ALA A 259 -19.25 10.27 -0.83
N THR A 260 -19.19 9.70 0.37
CA THR A 260 -20.12 8.61 0.71
C THR A 260 -21.55 9.16 0.82
N PRO A 261 -22.59 8.33 0.56
CA PRO A 261 -23.98 8.78 0.68
C PRO A 261 -24.33 9.36 2.06
N ASN A 262 -23.71 8.81 3.10
CA ASN A 262 -23.94 9.18 4.50
C ASN A 262 -22.91 10.18 5.05
N SER A 263 -21.97 10.65 4.23
CA SER A 263 -20.97 11.65 4.63
C SER A 263 -21.67 12.87 5.20
N THR A 264 -21.31 13.32 6.40
CA THR A 264 -21.83 14.57 6.97
C THR A 264 -21.01 15.78 6.53
N GLN A 265 -19.81 15.56 5.96
CA GLN A 265 -18.84 16.61 5.67
C GLN A 265 -18.82 17.07 4.21
N ALA A 266 -19.05 16.18 3.25
CA ALA A 266 -18.84 16.49 1.83
C ALA A 266 -19.92 15.90 0.90
N LYS A 267 -20.00 16.43 -0.32
CA LYS A 267 -20.80 15.89 -1.42
C LYS A 267 -20.03 15.90 -2.76
N GLY A 268 -20.52 15.13 -3.73
CA GLY A 268 -19.98 15.09 -5.10
C GLY A 268 -18.83 14.10 -5.30
N ASN A 269 -18.05 14.31 -6.36
CA ASN A 269 -16.84 13.54 -6.68
C ASN A 269 -15.73 14.44 -7.27
N VAL A 270 -14.49 13.94 -7.26
CA VAL A 270 -13.32 14.59 -7.87
C VAL A 270 -12.46 13.53 -8.55
N VAL A 271 -12.02 13.82 -9.79
CA VAL A 271 -11.13 12.94 -10.57
C VAL A 271 -9.76 13.60 -10.72
N PHE A 272 -8.72 12.85 -10.41
CA PHE A 272 -7.31 13.16 -10.65
C PHE A 272 -6.79 12.37 -11.84
N THR A 273 -5.92 12.95 -12.66
CA THR A 273 -5.53 12.41 -13.98
C THR A 273 -4.04 12.13 -14.16
N ASN A 274 -3.23 12.43 -13.15
CA ASN A 274 -1.77 12.24 -13.18
C ASN A 274 -1.29 11.42 -11.98
N VAL A 275 -1.93 10.27 -11.77
CA VAL A 275 -1.64 9.35 -10.67
C VAL A 275 -0.68 8.28 -11.13
N THR A 276 0.51 8.24 -10.53
CA THR A 276 1.53 7.25 -10.83
C THR A 276 1.61 6.22 -9.71
N VAL A 277 1.53 4.94 -10.06
CA VAL A 277 1.71 3.84 -9.11
C VAL A 277 3.16 3.40 -9.11
N THR A 278 3.78 3.38 -7.93
CA THR A 278 5.09 2.78 -7.70
C THR A 278 4.93 1.40 -7.07
N VAL A 279 5.71 0.45 -7.58
CA VAL A 279 5.86 -0.87 -6.95
C VAL A 279 7.14 -0.80 -6.13
N GLU A 280 7.01 -0.88 -4.80
CA GLU A 280 8.20 -0.98 -3.95
C GLU A 280 8.81 -2.38 -4.10
N LYS A 281 9.96 -2.44 -4.79
CA LYS A 281 10.66 -3.70 -5.03
C LYS A 281 11.57 -4.04 -3.84
N PRO A 282 11.56 -5.27 -3.32
CA PRO A 282 12.53 -5.73 -2.33
C PRO A 282 13.97 -5.69 -2.87
N GLN A 283 14.94 -5.57 -1.96
CA GLN A 283 16.37 -5.59 -2.29
C GLN A 283 16.81 -7.01 -2.69
N LEU A 284 17.74 -7.14 -3.63
CA LEU A 284 18.22 -8.43 -4.15
C LEU A 284 18.71 -9.40 -3.05
N ASN A 285 19.23 -8.87 -1.94
CA ASN A 285 19.66 -9.66 -0.78
C ASN A 285 18.54 -10.50 -0.14
N THR A 286 17.26 -10.19 -0.38
CA THR A 286 16.15 -11.02 0.10
C THR A 286 16.01 -12.32 -0.69
N PHE A 287 16.54 -12.38 -1.91
CA PHE A 287 16.45 -13.54 -2.82
C PHE A 287 17.73 -14.37 -2.87
N THR A 288 18.88 -13.76 -2.58
CA THR A 288 20.19 -14.42 -2.67
C THR A 288 20.61 -15.06 -1.35
N HIS A 289 21.52 -16.04 -1.37
CA HIS A 289 22.10 -16.59 -0.13
C HIS A 289 22.57 -15.50 0.85
N ASP A 290 22.30 -15.69 2.15
CA ASP A 290 22.64 -14.72 3.20
C ASP A 290 24.16 -14.63 3.42
N ASP A 291 24.83 -15.77 3.36
CA ASP A 291 26.29 -15.84 3.44
C ASP A 291 26.93 -15.58 2.07
N LYS A 292 27.38 -14.34 1.87
CA LYS A 292 28.06 -13.88 0.65
C LYS A 292 29.47 -14.46 0.48
N ASN A 293 30.02 -15.07 1.53
CA ASN A 293 31.33 -15.72 1.53
C ASN A 293 31.23 -17.25 1.42
N LYS A 294 30.01 -17.78 1.35
CA LYS A 294 29.77 -19.21 1.12
C LYS A 294 30.52 -19.66 -0.13
N ALA A 295 31.24 -20.77 0.00
CA ALA A 295 31.92 -21.38 -1.15
C ALA A 295 30.87 -21.83 -2.17
N ILE A 296 30.91 -21.26 -3.37
CA ILE A 296 30.03 -21.61 -4.48
C ILE A 296 30.88 -22.09 -5.64
N THR A 297 30.59 -23.30 -6.13
CA THR A 297 31.30 -23.89 -7.26
C THR A 297 30.47 -23.78 -8.54
N ILE A 298 31.08 -23.18 -9.57
CA ILE A 298 30.50 -23.04 -10.90
C ILE A 298 31.39 -23.70 -11.94
N THR A 299 30.83 -24.07 -13.09
CA THR A 299 31.59 -24.61 -14.22
C THR A 299 32.07 -23.49 -15.14
N GLN A 300 33.11 -23.75 -15.92
CA GLN A 300 33.53 -22.82 -16.97
C GLN A 300 32.42 -22.54 -18.00
N ALA A 301 31.56 -23.52 -18.28
CA ALA A 301 30.40 -23.35 -19.16
C ALA A 301 29.35 -22.39 -18.58
N GLU A 302 29.12 -22.43 -17.27
CA GLU A 302 28.22 -21.50 -16.55
C GLU A 302 28.78 -20.07 -16.53
N VAL A 303 30.11 -19.91 -16.42
CA VAL A 303 30.77 -18.60 -16.51
C VAL A 303 30.53 -17.94 -17.87
N THR A 304 30.60 -18.73 -18.94
CA THR A 304 30.41 -18.23 -20.32
C THR A 304 28.94 -18.00 -20.65
N SER A 305 28.06 -18.94 -20.30
CA SER A 305 26.64 -18.87 -20.64
C SER A 305 25.85 -17.89 -19.78
N LYS A 306 26.23 -17.72 -18.51
CA LYS A 306 25.53 -16.88 -17.52
C LYS A 306 24.04 -17.20 -17.46
N ASP A 307 23.71 -18.48 -17.58
CA ASP A 307 22.35 -18.97 -17.71
C ASP A 307 21.61 -19.04 -16.35
N GLN A 308 20.38 -19.55 -16.40
CA GLN A 308 19.56 -19.73 -15.20
C GLN A 308 20.18 -20.71 -14.21
N ASN A 309 20.90 -21.74 -14.67
CA ASN A 309 21.57 -22.69 -13.79
C ASN A 309 22.68 -22.00 -12.99
N ALA A 310 23.46 -21.15 -13.66
CA ALA A 310 24.50 -20.32 -13.04
C ALA A 310 23.88 -19.39 -11.98
N LEU A 311 22.79 -18.68 -12.31
CA LEU A 311 22.11 -17.77 -11.37
C LEU A 311 21.53 -18.53 -10.16
N ASN A 312 20.86 -19.67 -10.38
CA ASN A 312 20.19 -20.44 -9.34
C ASN A 312 21.12 -20.86 -8.19
N LYS A 313 22.42 -21.06 -8.45
CA LYS A 313 23.42 -21.41 -7.42
C LYS A 313 23.63 -20.32 -6.36
N PHE A 314 23.18 -19.09 -6.62
CA PHE A 314 23.31 -17.96 -5.72
C PHE A 314 22.00 -17.56 -5.04
N LEU A 315 20.87 -18.12 -5.48
CA LEU A 315 19.54 -17.84 -4.94
C LEU A 315 19.25 -18.74 -3.72
N LYS A 316 18.47 -18.22 -2.76
CA LYS A 316 17.95 -19.03 -1.64
C LYS A 316 17.03 -20.14 -2.13
N GLN A 317 16.24 -19.83 -3.15
CA GLN A 317 15.30 -20.72 -3.80
C GLN A 317 15.52 -20.65 -5.31
N ALA A 318 15.79 -21.79 -5.95
CA ALA A 318 15.96 -21.85 -7.39
C ALA A 318 14.69 -21.35 -8.10
N GLY A 319 14.86 -20.50 -9.13
CA GLY A 319 13.75 -19.89 -9.87
C GLY A 319 13.08 -18.70 -9.19
N SER A 320 13.54 -18.25 -8.01
CA SER A 320 12.97 -17.04 -7.37
C SER A 320 13.22 -15.75 -8.15
N LEU A 321 14.20 -15.76 -9.07
CA LEU A 321 14.49 -14.69 -10.02
C LEU A 321 14.82 -15.31 -11.38
N THR A 322 14.35 -14.67 -12.45
CA THR A 322 14.60 -15.08 -13.83
C THR A 322 15.78 -14.30 -14.42
N VAL A 323 16.72 -15.00 -15.06
CA VAL A 323 17.88 -14.37 -15.71
C VAL A 323 17.46 -13.44 -16.85
N ASN A 324 18.09 -12.27 -16.97
CA ASN A 324 17.82 -11.19 -17.94
C ASN A 324 16.43 -10.52 -17.84
N THR A 325 15.44 -11.15 -17.19
CA THR A 325 14.16 -10.51 -16.87
C THR A 325 14.24 -9.80 -15.53
N ASP A 326 14.67 -10.50 -14.47
CA ASP A 326 14.73 -9.98 -13.11
C ASP A 326 16.14 -9.60 -12.68
N ALA A 327 17.14 -10.41 -13.04
CA ALA A 327 18.53 -10.15 -12.68
C ALA A 327 19.51 -10.66 -13.74
N THR A 328 20.71 -10.08 -13.79
CA THR A 328 21.87 -10.58 -14.53
C THR A 328 22.96 -11.02 -13.56
N ILE A 329 23.86 -11.89 -14.02
CA ILE A 329 25.02 -12.34 -13.25
C ILE A 329 26.32 -12.13 -14.04
N GLU A 330 27.33 -11.58 -13.38
CA GLU A 330 28.67 -11.40 -13.93
C GLU A 330 29.70 -12.12 -13.06
N PHE A 331 30.67 -12.77 -13.70
CA PHE A 331 31.72 -13.53 -13.01
C PHE A 331 33.07 -12.86 -13.18
N ASP A 332 33.74 -12.60 -12.06
CA ASP A 332 35.13 -12.19 -12.01
C ASP A 332 35.95 -13.37 -11.50
N THR A 333 36.42 -14.19 -12.43
CA THR A 333 37.14 -15.44 -12.13
C THR A 333 38.52 -15.17 -11.52
N THR A 334 39.12 -14.01 -11.81
CA THR A 334 40.41 -13.58 -11.27
C THR A 334 40.29 -13.29 -9.77
N ASN A 335 39.25 -12.55 -9.38
CA ASN A 335 39.02 -12.19 -7.98
C ASN A 335 38.08 -13.16 -7.23
N LYS A 336 37.69 -14.28 -7.87
CA LYS A 336 36.77 -15.29 -7.32
C LYS A 336 35.42 -14.69 -6.90
N LYS A 337 34.89 -13.74 -7.69
CA LYS A 337 33.63 -13.06 -7.40
C LYS A 337 32.54 -13.37 -8.41
N ALA A 338 31.29 -13.28 -7.96
CA ALA A 338 30.13 -13.16 -8.83
C ALA A 338 29.27 -11.98 -8.37
N THR A 339 28.77 -11.20 -9.31
CA THR A 339 27.89 -10.07 -9.03
C THR A 339 26.54 -10.31 -9.67
N ILE A 340 25.48 -10.30 -8.87
CA ILE A 340 24.10 -10.36 -9.34
C ILE A 340 23.54 -8.94 -9.29
N THR A 341 22.95 -8.48 -10.40
CA THR A 341 22.39 -7.13 -10.50
C THR A 341 20.95 -7.23 -10.97
N ALA A 342 20.04 -6.52 -10.29
CA ALA A 342 18.65 -6.47 -10.72
C ALA A 342 18.57 -5.70 -12.04
N THR A 343 17.80 -6.20 -12.99
CA THR A 343 17.63 -5.50 -14.26
C THR A 343 16.85 -4.19 -14.03
N PRO A 344 17.07 -3.14 -14.85
CA PRO A 344 16.33 -1.87 -14.70
C PRO A 344 14.80 -2.05 -14.74
N ASN A 345 14.35 -3.03 -15.52
CA ASN A 345 12.93 -3.33 -15.75
C ASN A 345 12.39 -4.47 -14.87
N SER A 346 13.19 -5.05 -13.97
CA SER A 346 12.72 -6.10 -13.07
C SER A 346 11.52 -5.60 -12.28
N THR A 347 10.45 -6.38 -12.21
CA THR A 347 9.30 -6.09 -11.33
C THR A 347 9.49 -6.68 -9.93
N GLN A 348 10.45 -7.59 -9.76
CA GLN A 348 10.64 -8.38 -8.55
C GLN A 348 11.68 -7.83 -7.58
N ALA A 349 12.78 -7.25 -8.07
CA ALA A 349 13.91 -6.88 -7.22
C ALA A 349 14.58 -5.56 -7.63
N LYS A 350 15.40 -5.01 -6.71
CA LYS A 350 16.29 -3.86 -6.97
C LYS A 350 17.68 -4.08 -6.34
N GLY A 351 18.67 -3.32 -6.81
CA GLY A 351 20.03 -3.30 -6.26
C GLY A 351 20.98 -4.33 -6.88
N ASN A 352 22.05 -4.67 -6.16
CA ASN A 352 23.02 -5.70 -6.54
C ASN A 352 23.55 -6.46 -5.32
N VAL A 353 24.14 -7.63 -5.54
CA VAL A 353 24.79 -8.45 -4.52
C VAL A 353 26.08 -9.03 -5.09
N VAL A 354 27.16 -8.98 -4.30
CA VAL A 354 28.48 -9.53 -4.65
C VAL A 354 28.79 -10.71 -3.74
N PHE A 355 29.21 -11.82 -4.36
CA PHE A 355 29.76 -13.02 -3.72
C PHE A 355 31.27 -13.06 -3.94
N THR A 356 32.03 -13.53 -2.95
CA THR A 356 33.51 -13.38 -2.91
C THR A 356 34.28 -14.69 -2.82
N ASN A 357 33.60 -15.84 -2.76
CA ASN A 357 34.20 -17.17 -2.66
C ASN A 357 33.68 -18.11 -3.77
N VAL A 358 33.76 -17.62 -5.01
CA VAL A 358 33.28 -18.33 -6.20
C VAL A 358 34.44 -19.06 -6.85
N THR A 359 34.35 -20.38 -6.92
CA THR A 359 35.37 -21.24 -7.52
C THR A 359 34.88 -21.77 -8.86
N VAL A 360 35.68 -21.61 -9.91
CA VAL A 360 35.39 -22.17 -11.24
C VAL A 360 36.07 -23.52 -11.38
N THR A 361 35.28 -24.55 -11.69
CA THR A 361 35.78 -25.87 -12.07
C THR A 361 35.76 -26.02 -13.59
N VAL A 362 36.87 -26.48 -14.14
CA VAL A 362 36.95 -26.91 -15.54
C VAL A 362 36.70 -28.41 -15.56
N GLU A 363 35.58 -28.85 -16.15
CA GLU A 363 35.34 -30.26 -16.33
C GLU A 363 36.26 -30.80 -17.44
N LYS A 364 37.22 -31.65 -17.04
CA LYS A 364 38.16 -32.28 -17.98
C LYS A 364 37.48 -33.48 -18.66
N PRO A 365 37.52 -33.59 -20.00
CA PRO A 365 37.12 -34.80 -20.71
C PRO A 365 37.87 -36.05 -20.23
N ALA A 366 37.24 -37.22 -20.31
CA ALA A 366 37.90 -38.47 -19.98
C ALA A 366 38.90 -38.89 -21.08
N LEU A 367 40.00 -39.56 -20.73
CA LEU A 367 41.05 -39.93 -21.70
C LEU A 367 40.55 -40.71 -22.93
N ASN A 368 39.47 -41.48 -22.79
CA ASN A 368 38.86 -42.21 -23.89
C ASN A 368 38.33 -41.31 -25.03
N THR A 369 38.14 -40.01 -24.79
CA THR A 369 37.78 -39.07 -25.85
C THR A 369 38.96 -38.76 -26.77
N PHE A 370 40.20 -38.97 -26.32
CA PHE A 370 41.44 -38.67 -27.05
C PHE A 370 42.12 -39.92 -27.63
N THR A 371 41.94 -41.08 -27.00
CA THR A 371 42.58 -42.34 -27.40
C THR A 371 41.72 -43.13 -28.39
N HIS A 372 42.31 -44.04 -29.18
CA HIS A 372 41.55 -44.94 -30.06
C HIS A 372 40.38 -45.63 -29.35
N ASP A 373 39.23 -45.71 -30.04
CA ASP A 373 37.98 -46.28 -29.46
C ASP A 373 38.09 -47.79 -29.26
N ASP A 374 38.74 -48.49 -30.20
CA ASP A 374 39.03 -49.91 -30.08
C ASP A 374 40.29 -50.15 -29.24
N LYS A 375 40.08 -50.53 -27.98
CA LYS A 375 41.15 -50.86 -27.03
C LYS A 375 41.91 -52.15 -27.37
N ASN A 376 41.35 -52.98 -28.25
CA ASN A 376 41.96 -54.20 -28.77
C ASN A 376 42.63 -53.99 -30.14
N LYS A 377 42.62 -52.76 -30.67
CA LYS A 377 43.33 -52.42 -31.90
C LYS A 377 44.78 -52.87 -31.79
N ALA A 378 45.25 -53.62 -32.79
CA ALA A 378 46.65 -54.02 -32.86
C ALA A 378 47.51 -52.75 -33.00
N ILE A 379 48.38 -52.52 -32.02
CA ILE A 379 49.31 -51.39 -32.00
C ILE A 379 50.72 -51.95 -31.89
N THR A 380 51.55 -51.60 -32.87
CA THR A 380 52.95 -52.02 -32.93
C THR A 380 53.86 -50.88 -32.45
N ILE A 381 54.70 -51.17 -31.48
CA ILE A 381 55.70 -50.24 -30.92
C ILE A 381 57.10 -50.83 -31.09
N THR A 382 58.13 -49.99 -31.08
CA THR A 382 59.53 -50.43 -31.13
C THR A 382 60.10 -50.60 -29.72
N GLN A 383 61.18 -51.36 -29.59
CA GLN A 383 61.90 -51.47 -28.31
C GLN A 383 62.42 -50.11 -27.80
N ALA A 384 62.75 -49.19 -28.71
CA ALA A 384 63.16 -47.84 -28.36
C ALA A 384 62.01 -47.07 -27.71
N GLU A 385 60.80 -47.13 -28.30
CA GLU A 385 59.59 -46.47 -27.78
C GLU A 385 59.13 -47.03 -26.42
N VAL A 386 59.32 -48.33 -26.18
CA VAL A 386 59.08 -48.95 -24.87
C VAL A 386 59.95 -48.31 -23.79
N THR A 387 61.20 -47.99 -24.14
CA THR A 387 62.21 -47.46 -23.22
C THR A 387 62.08 -45.95 -23.05
N SER A 388 61.91 -45.19 -24.14
CA SER A 388 61.83 -43.73 -24.14
C SER A 388 60.48 -43.22 -23.64
N LYS A 389 59.39 -43.97 -23.90
CA LYS A 389 58.00 -43.56 -23.62
C LYS A 389 57.70 -42.16 -24.15
N ASP A 390 58.23 -41.86 -25.33
CA ASP A 390 58.19 -40.53 -25.92
C ASP A 390 56.85 -40.20 -26.59
N GLN A 391 56.77 -39.01 -27.18
CA GLN A 391 55.57 -38.53 -27.87
C GLN A 391 55.20 -39.41 -29.08
N ASN A 392 56.16 -40.02 -29.77
CA ASN A 392 55.87 -40.91 -30.89
C ASN A 392 55.16 -42.18 -30.39
N ALA A 393 55.64 -42.73 -29.27
CA ALA A 393 54.99 -43.84 -28.59
C ALA A 393 53.54 -43.50 -28.20
N LEU A 394 53.31 -42.35 -27.56
CA LEU A 394 51.96 -41.90 -27.17
C LEU A 394 51.04 -41.69 -28.38
N ASN A 395 51.53 -41.04 -29.44
CA ASN A 395 50.75 -40.71 -30.64
C ASN A 395 50.12 -41.93 -31.31
N LYS A 396 50.74 -43.12 -31.20
CA LYS A 396 50.20 -44.39 -31.75
C LYS A 396 48.89 -44.84 -31.10
N PHE A 397 48.55 -44.28 -29.93
CA PHE A 397 47.33 -44.61 -29.19
C PHE A 397 46.27 -43.52 -29.26
N LEU A 398 46.60 -42.34 -29.80
CA LEU A 398 45.69 -41.21 -29.91
C LEU A 398 44.87 -41.29 -31.20
N LYS A 399 43.62 -40.81 -31.17
CA LYS A 399 42.79 -40.63 -32.39
C LYS A 399 43.44 -39.62 -33.34
N GLN A 400 44.05 -38.59 -32.78
CA GLN A 400 44.77 -37.55 -33.48
C GLN A 400 46.14 -37.34 -32.81
N ALA A 401 47.21 -37.50 -33.57
CA ALA A 401 48.57 -37.26 -33.09
C ALA A 401 48.71 -35.83 -32.54
N GLY A 402 49.36 -35.68 -31.39
CA GLY A 402 49.53 -34.39 -30.72
C GLY A 402 48.30 -33.86 -29.96
N SER A 403 47.18 -34.59 -29.93
CA SER A 403 46.01 -34.19 -29.13
C SER A 403 46.25 -34.22 -27.62
N LEU A 404 47.29 -34.94 -27.18
CA LEU A 404 47.80 -34.93 -25.81
C LEU A 404 49.33 -34.92 -25.85
N THR A 405 49.94 -34.22 -24.89
CA THR A 405 51.40 -34.14 -24.73
C THR A 405 51.88 -35.08 -23.64
N VAL A 406 52.95 -35.83 -23.92
CA VAL A 406 53.54 -36.75 -22.93
C VAL A 406 54.11 -36.00 -21.72
N ASN A 407 53.93 -36.56 -20.52
CA ASN A 407 54.29 -36.02 -19.20
C ASN A 407 53.59 -34.71 -18.78
N THR A 408 53.08 -33.92 -19.73
CA THR A 408 52.25 -32.75 -19.44
C THR A 408 50.78 -33.16 -19.28
N ASP A 409 50.22 -33.85 -20.27
CA ASP A 409 48.81 -34.25 -20.27
C ASP A 409 48.62 -35.71 -19.89
N ALA A 410 49.49 -36.60 -20.36
CA ALA A 410 49.39 -38.04 -20.08
C ALA A 410 50.75 -38.72 -20.00
N THR A 411 50.81 -39.85 -19.30
CA THR A 411 51.96 -40.76 -19.26
C THR A 411 51.59 -42.10 -19.87
N ILE A 412 52.57 -42.86 -20.37
CA ILE A 412 52.34 -44.20 -20.91
C ILE A 412 53.24 -45.23 -20.22
N GLU A 413 52.67 -46.37 -19.88
CA GLU A 413 53.39 -47.52 -19.31
C GLU A 413 53.16 -48.76 -20.17
N PHE A 414 54.23 -49.49 -20.47
CA PHE A 414 54.17 -50.69 -21.31
C PHE A 414 54.38 -51.94 -20.46
N ASP A 415 53.45 -52.89 -20.59
CA ASP A 415 53.59 -54.25 -20.08
C ASP A 415 53.75 -55.18 -21.28
N THR A 416 54.99 -55.34 -21.70
CA THR A 416 55.37 -56.14 -22.88
C THR A 416 55.12 -57.63 -22.68
N THR A 417 55.05 -58.09 -21.43
CA THR A 417 54.74 -59.50 -21.10
C THR A 417 53.27 -59.79 -21.37
N ASN A 418 52.38 -58.90 -20.94
CA ASN A 418 50.93 -59.06 -21.11
C ASN A 418 50.38 -58.38 -22.37
N LYS A 419 51.25 -57.84 -23.24
CA LYS A 419 50.90 -57.12 -24.47
C LYS A 419 49.97 -55.92 -24.20
N LYS A 420 50.21 -55.19 -23.11
CA LYS A 420 49.40 -54.05 -22.69
C LYS A 420 50.16 -52.73 -22.73
N ALA A 421 49.43 -51.64 -22.94
CA ALA A 421 49.88 -50.30 -22.63
C ALA A 421 48.81 -49.55 -21.83
N THR A 422 49.22 -48.82 -20.81
CA THR A 422 48.31 -47.98 -20.01
C THR A 422 48.66 -46.52 -20.21
N ILE A 423 47.68 -45.73 -20.63
CA ILE A 423 47.78 -44.27 -20.71
C ILE A 423 47.06 -43.69 -19.51
N THR A 424 47.75 -42.84 -18.73
CA THR A 424 47.19 -42.22 -17.53
C THR A 424 47.31 -40.71 -17.63
N ALA A 425 46.21 -40.00 -17.38
CA ALA A 425 46.22 -38.55 -17.36
C ALA A 425 47.09 -38.09 -16.19
N THR A 426 47.96 -37.12 -16.41
CA THR A 426 48.80 -36.61 -15.33
C THR A 426 47.92 -35.89 -14.29
N PRO A 427 48.30 -35.85 -13.01
CA PRO A 427 47.51 -35.15 -11.98
C PRO A 427 47.25 -33.67 -12.31
N ASN A 428 48.20 -33.05 -13.02
CA ASN A 428 48.18 -31.64 -13.38
C ASN A 428 47.69 -31.39 -14.82
N SER A 429 47.27 -32.42 -15.55
CA SER A 429 46.74 -32.25 -16.91
C SER A 429 45.54 -31.30 -16.86
N THR A 430 45.54 -30.26 -17.70
CA THR A 430 44.38 -29.38 -17.87
C THR A 430 43.41 -29.93 -18.93
N GLN A 431 43.83 -30.91 -19.72
CA GLN A 431 43.09 -31.42 -20.88
C GLN A 431 42.30 -32.69 -20.63
N ALA A 432 42.77 -33.61 -19.78
CA ALA A 432 42.16 -34.93 -19.62
C ALA A 432 42.13 -35.43 -18.17
N LYS A 433 41.28 -36.43 -17.91
CA LYS A 433 41.23 -37.18 -16.64
C LYS A 433 41.12 -38.70 -16.87
N GLY A 434 41.54 -39.49 -15.89
CA GLY A 434 41.38 -40.95 -15.87
C GLY A 434 42.56 -41.73 -16.45
N ASN A 435 42.30 -42.96 -16.89
CA ASN A 435 43.26 -43.83 -17.58
C ASN A 435 42.57 -44.69 -18.66
N VAL A 436 43.35 -45.20 -19.61
CA VAL A 436 42.91 -46.12 -20.67
C VAL A 436 43.95 -47.23 -20.82
N VAL A 437 43.50 -48.48 -20.91
CA VAL A 437 44.34 -49.66 -21.12
C VAL A 437 44.08 -50.23 -22.51
N PHE A 438 45.17 -50.44 -23.26
CA PHE A 438 45.22 -51.17 -24.52
C PHE A 438 45.78 -52.57 -24.28
N THR A 439 45.24 -53.57 -24.97
CA THR A 439 45.47 -55.00 -24.67
C THR A 439 46.07 -55.81 -25.82
N ASN A 440 46.29 -55.16 -26.97
CA ASN A 440 46.87 -55.79 -28.16
C ASN A 440 48.10 -55.01 -28.64
N VAL A 441 49.03 -54.77 -27.72
CA VAL A 441 50.25 -54.01 -27.97
C VAL A 441 51.40 -54.97 -28.20
N THR A 442 52.00 -54.91 -29.38
CA THR A 442 53.11 -55.79 -29.76
C THR A 442 54.39 -54.97 -29.93
N VAL A 443 55.50 -55.47 -29.38
CA VAL A 443 56.81 -54.89 -29.61
C VAL A 443 57.39 -55.49 -30.89
N GLU A 444 57.65 -54.65 -31.88
CA GLU A 444 58.38 -54.98 -33.08
C GLU A 444 59.80 -55.39 -32.71
N LYS A 445 60.19 -56.58 -33.18
CA LYS A 445 61.56 -57.06 -33.02
C LYS A 445 62.42 -56.43 -34.12
N PRO A 446 63.60 -55.87 -33.79
CA PRO A 446 64.55 -55.47 -34.82
C PRO A 446 64.91 -56.67 -35.70
N ALA A 447 65.08 -56.47 -37.00
CA ALA A 447 65.47 -57.54 -37.91
C ALA A 447 66.91 -58.01 -37.61
N LEU A 448 67.14 -59.31 -37.48
CA LEU A 448 68.46 -59.85 -37.16
C LEU A 448 69.46 -59.55 -38.29
N ASN A 449 69.00 -59.51 -39.55
CA ASN A 449 69.85 -59.30 -40.72
C ASN A 449 70.43 -57.89 -40.85
N THR A 450 69.88 -56.89 -40.16
CA THR A 450 70.44 -55.54 -40.09
C THR A 450 71.50 -55.43 -39.01
N THR A 451 71.42 -56.31 -38.01
CA THR A 451 72.36 -56.37 -36.90
C THR A 451 73.49 -57.35 -37.22
N LEU A 452 73.22 -58.58 -37.66
CA LEU A 452 74.23 -59.52 -38.14
C LEU A 452 74.67 -59.14 -39.56
N THR A 453 75.71 -58.30 -39.63
CA THR A 453 76.20 -57.68 -40.87
C THR A 453 77.18 -58.55 -41.64
N VAL A 454 78.04 -59.31 -40.95
CA VAL A 454 79.01 -60.24 -41.55
C VAL A 454 78.44 -61.64 -41.60
N LYS A 455 78.04 -62.07 -42.81
CA LYS A 455 77.40 -63.37 -43.07
C LYS A 455 78.38 -64.43 -43.58
N GLU A 456 79.51 -64.01 -44.16
CA GLU A 456 80.60 -64.91 -44.55
C GLU A 456 81.61 -64.98 -43.42
N LEU A 457 81.63 -66.09 -42.70
CA LEU A 457 82.45 -66.26 -41.49
C LEU A 457 83.91 -66.63 -41.80
N GLY A 458 84.19 -67.03 -43.03
CA GLY A 458 85.50 -67.52 -43.48
C GLY A 458 85.82 -68.92 -42.97
N GLN A 459 87.11 -69.23 -42.83
CA GLN A 459 87.58 -70.53 -42.36
C GLN A 459 87.34 -70.69 -40.85
N ILE A 460 86.74 -71.81 -40.46
CA ILE A 460 86.52 -72.22 -39.07
C ILE A 460 87.18 -73.57 -38.78
N ASN A 461 87.47 -73.86 -37.52
CA ASN A 461 88.23 -75.04 -37.11
C ASN A 461 87.47 -76.38 -37.22
N ALA A 462 86.13 -76.35 -37.20
CA ALA A 462 85.28 -77.53 -37.33
C ALA A 462 83.84 -77.14 -37.68
N ARG A 463 83.12 -78.04 -38.37
CA ARG A 463 81.68 -77.89 -38.65
C ARG A 463 80.82 -78.19 -37.41
N THR A 464 80.87 -77.32 -36.41
CA THR A 464 80.08 -77.45 -35.17
C THR A 464 79.29 -76.17 -34.87
N GLN A 465 78.16 -76.29 -34.19
CA GLN A 465 77.35 -75.12 -33.78
C GLN A 465 78.18 -74.13 -32.95
N ALA A 466 79.04 -74.64 -32.06
CA ALA A 466 79.91 -73.83 -31.22
C ALA A 466 80.96 -73.05 -32.04
N ALA A 467 81.61 -73.69 -33.03
CA ALA A 467 82.59 -73.04 -33.89
C ALA A 467 81.95 -71.95 -34.76
N VAL A 468 80.77 -72.21 -35.35
CA VAL A 468 80.01 -71.22 -36.11
C VAL A 468 79.54 -70.07 -35.22
N LYS A 469 79.05 -70.35 -34.01
CA LYS A 469 78.65 -69.31 -33.04
C LYS A 469 79.82 -68.41 -32.66
N ALA A 470 80.98 -69.00 -32.35
CA ALA A 470 82.19 -68.24 -32.01
C ALA A 470 82.69 -67.39 -33.18
N ALA A 471 82.70 -67.94 -34.40
CA ALA A 471 83.06 -67.20 -35.61
C ALA A 471 82.08 -66.05 -35.89
N MET A 472 80.78 -66.29 -35.76
CA MET A 472 79.73 -65.28 -35.93
C MET A 472 79.88 -64.13 -34.92
N LEU A 473 80.05 -64.43 -33.63
CA LEU A 473 80.19 -63.42 -32.58
C LEU A 473 81.50 -62.62 -32.67
N SER A 474 82.60 -63.27 -33.09
CA SER A 474 83.89 -62.58 -33.26
C SER A 474 83.90 -61.64 -34.46
N LYS A 475 83.20 -61.98 -35.55
CA LYS A 475 83.12 -61.18 -36.77
C LYS A 475 82.06 -60.06 -36.71
N ASN A 476 81.03 -60.20 -35.88
CA ASN A 476 79.95 -59.23 -35.71
C ASN A 476 80.04 -58.55 -34.34
N THR A 477 81.03 -57.66 -34.15
CA THR A 477 81.28 -56.99 -32.86
C THR A 477 80.10 -56.15 -32.36
N ASN A 478 79.21 -55.74 -33.25
CA ASN A 478 77.97 -55.04 -32.90
C ASN A 478 76.95 -55.94 -32.16
N LEU A 479 77.18 -57.25 -32.09
CA LEU A 479 76.38 -58.20 -31.29
C LEU A 479 76.90 -58.37 -29.85
N GLN A 480 77.96 -57.68 -29.45
CA GLN A 480 78.54 -57.77 -28.09
C GLN A 480 77.53 -57.42 -26.98
N ASN A 481 76.60 -56.50 -27.26
CA ASN A 481 75.56 -56.04 -26.32
C ASN A 481 74.28 -56.88 -26.37
N VAL A 482 74.23 -57.90 -27.24
CA VAL A 482 73.12 -58.86 -27.32
C VAL A 482 73.42 -60.02 -26.38
N ASP A 483 72.39 -60.63 -25.77
CA ASP A 483 72.56 -61.84 -24.98
C ASP A 483 73.06 -63.01 -25.84
N GLN A 484 74.38 -63.22 -25.79
CA GLN A 484 75.07 -64.17 -26.65
C GLN A 484 74.61 -65.61 -26.43
N ASN A 485 74.07 -65.93 -25.24
CA ASN A 485 73.61 -67.27 -24.92
C ASN A 485 72.34 -67.65 -25.68
N ARG A 486 71.55 -66.65 -26.11
CA ARG A 486 70.25 -66.85 -26.76
C ARG A 486 70.33 -66.97 -28.28
N PHE A 487 71.52 -66.87 -28.87
CA PHE A 487 71.74 -67.26 -30.27
C PHE A 487 71.64 -68.78 -30.43
N THR A 488 70.76 -69.20 -31.34
CA THR A 488 70.61 -70.58 -31.79
C THR A 488 71.22 -70.73 -33.18
N ILE A 489 72.12 -71.71 -33.33
CA ILE A 489 72.79 -72.03 -34.60
C ILE A 489 72.29 -73.38 -35.09
N THR A 490 71.70 -73.39 -36.28
CA THR A 490 71.26 -74.61 -36.96
C THR A 490 72.14 -74.83 -38.18
N LEU A 491 73.01 -75.84 -38.15
CA LEU A 491 73.84 -76.20 -39.30
C LEU A 491 72.93 -76.74 -40.44
N ASP A 492 73.29 -76.47 -41.70
CA ASP A 492 72.61 -77.05 -42.85
C ASP A 492 72.65 -78.59 -42.75
N THR A 493 71.62 -79.29 -43.23
CA THR A 493 71.61 -80.76 -43.25
C THR A 493 72.59 -81.33 -44.27
N ASP A 494 72.87 -80.57 -45.34
CA ASP A 494 73.88 -80.91 -46.34
C ASP A 494 75.26 -80.42 -45.89
N ALA A 495 76.13 -81.37 -45.54
CA ALA A 495 77.48 -81.07 -45.08
C ALA A 495 78.34 -80.35 -46.13
N SER A 496 78.05 -80.51 -47.42
CA SER A 496 78.82 -79.92 -48.52
C SER A 496 78.61 -78.41 -48.67
N LYS A 497 77.50 -77.88 -48.15
CA LYS A 497 77.13 -76.46 -48.32
C LYS A 497 77.85 -75.50 -47.39
N ASN A 498 78.40 -75.99 -46.27
CA ASN A 498 79.03 -75.18 -45.22
C ASN A 498 78.24 -73.91 -44.84
N LYS A 499 76.94 -74.09 -44.58
CA LYS A 499 76.00 -73.03 -44.17
C LYS A 499 75.40 -73.32 -42.80
N ALA A 500 74.96 -72.27 -42.14
CA ALA A 500 74.17 -72.35 -40.92
C ALA A 500 73.11 -71.24 -40.88
N THR A 501 72.00 -71.51 -40.23
CA THR A 501 70.97 -70.53 -39.92
C THR A 501 71.13 -70.05 -38.48
N VAL A 502 71.15 -68.74 -38.29
CA VAL A 502 71.25 -68.06 -37.00
C VAL A 502 69.88 -67.48 -36.65
N THR A 503 69.41 -67.75 -35.44
CA THR A 503 68.19 -67.13 -34.90
C THR A 503 68.45 -66.58 -33.50
N HIS A 504 67.70 -65.54 -33.12
CA HIS A 504 67.73 -64.97 -31.78
C HIS A 504 66.32 -64.52 -31.38
N PRO A 505 65.83 -64.85 -30.18
CA PRO A 505 64.45 -64.59 -29.78
C PRO A 505 64.06 -63.10 -29.73
N ASP A 506 65.01 -62.19 -29.51
CA ASP A 506 64.76 -60.75 -29.46
C ASP A 506 64.84 -60.06 -30.84
N PHE A 507 65.19 -60.80 -31.89
CA PHE A 507 65.21 -60.29 -33.26
C PHE A 507 64.13 -60.95 -34.13
N ALA A 508 63.70 -60.26 -35.17
CA ALA A 508 62.91 -60.84 -36.25
C ALA A 508 63.83 -61.56 -37.23
N ASP A 509 63.26 -62.58 -37.88
CA ASP A 509 63.86 -63.35 -38.97
C ASP A 509 65.12 -64.17 -38.63
N ALA A 510 65.33 -65.21 -39.42
CA ALA A 510 66.54 -66.02 -39.37
C ALA A 510 67.57 -65.50 -40.38
N VAL A 511 68.85 -65.59 -40.05
CA VAL A 511 69.94 -65.14 -40.93
C VAL A 511 70.83 -66.31 -41.30
N GLU A 512 71.02 -66.53 -42.60
CA GLU A 512 71.97 -67.51 -43.09
C GLU A 512 73.40 -66.96 -43.05
N VAL A 513 74.32 -67.78 -42.59
CA VAL A 513 75.76 -67.54 -42.59
C VAL A 513 76.48 -68.69 -43.30
N SER A 514 77.59 -68.38 -43.98
CA SER A 514 78.44 -69.34 -44.68
C SER A 514 79.84 -69.38 -44.09
N PHE A 515 80.51 -70.52 -44.23
CA PHE A 515 81.88 -70.73 -43.73
C PHE A 515 82.63 -71.73 -44.61
N SER A 516 83.93 -71.91 -44.36
CA SER A 516 84.72 -73.04 -44.84
C SER A 516 85.35 -73.77 -43.66
N VAL A 517 85.63 -75.07 -43.80
CA VAL A 517 86.27 -75.89 -42.75
C VAL A 517 87.58 -76.43 -43.29
#